data_AF-A0A5C6ARS3-F1
#
_entry.id   AF-A0A5C6ARS3-F1
#
_cell.length_a   1.000
_cell.length_b   1.000
_cell.length_c   1.000
_cell.angle_alpha   90.00
_cell.angle_beta   90.00
_cell.angle_gamma   90.00
#
_symmetry.space_group_name_H-M   'P 1'
#
loop_
_entity.id
_entity.type
_entity.pdbx_description
1 polymer ?
#
loop_
_entity_poly.entity_id
_entity_poly.type
_entity_poly.pdbx_seq_one_letter_code
_entity_poly.pdbx_strand_id
1 'polypeptide(L)'
;MRSDEITLLRKLQEQTDGVAESSLRKGTQVLVNRLHACGAVQWERGKSGRGRRLRISSVAAFDALVHDELPQGLNFSEDLVQDHASAVELRGDAKAFAGSIAEAVLLRTIKPGIVIQRTTSVTSVSISELSEIAGCAAISITDDSDWEFSGTITVIENADTFWRYELVLPGTDLAIYSAGRMSSRLLRWLASPPMQSCQILHWGDYDPVGIDEYIRLYDACGARVCLHVPDDINELILKYGKRSLIQSNLNVLKRICNRHEVPNVLRMTELFDLHHRGLEQEILIGKQFPNFG
;
A
#
# COMPACT_ATOMS: atom_id res chain seq x y z
N MET A 1 -11.04 -14.64 5.32
CA MET A 1 -11.08 -16.08 4.98
C MET A 1 -10.84 -16.28 3.48
N ARG A 2 -10.02 -17.26 3.07
CA ARG A 2 -9.66 -17.54 1.65
C ARG A 2 -10.75 -18.32 0.91
N SER A 3 -10.73 -18.31 -0.42
CA SER A 3 -11.73 -19.01 -1.26
C SER A 3 -11.75 -20.53 -1.03
N ASP A 4 -10.59 -21.14 -0.79
CA ASP A 4 -10.48 -22.57 -0.47
C ASP A 4 -11.05 -22.94 0.91
N GLU A 5 -10.96 -22.02 1.88
CA GLU A 5 -11.56 -22.14 3.21
C GLU A 5 -13.09 -22.07 3.16
N ILE A 6 -13.64 -21.11 2.40
CA ILE A 6 -15.11 -20.99 2.18
C ILE A 6 -15.66 -22.24 1.48
N THR A 7 -14.94 -22.72 0.45
CA THR A 7 -15.29 -23.95 -0.27
C THR A 7 -15.32 -25.16 0.68
N LEU A 8 -14.39 -25.23 1.65
CA LEU A 8 -14.37 -26.29 2.64
C LEU A 8 -15.58 -26.21 3.59
N LEU A 9 -15.92 -25.02 4.09
CA LEU A 9 -17.07 -24.81 4.97
C LEU A 9 -18.39 -25.21 4.28
N ARG A 10 -18.59 -24.81 3.01
CA ARG A 10 -19.75 -25.23 2.20
C ARG A 10 -19.83 -26.75 2.08
N LYS A 11 -18.71 -27.40 1.75
CA LYS A 11 -18.64 -28.87 1.66
C LYS A 11 -18.95 -29.57 2.99
N LEU A 12 -18.51 -29.01 4.11
CA LEU A 12 -18.83 -29.54 5.44
C LEU A 12 -20.32 -29.40 5.77
N GLN A 13 -20.95 -28.29 5.35
CA GLN A 13 -22.38 -28.04 5.56
C GLN A 13 -23.27 -28.92 4.66
N GLU A 14 -22.86 -29.15 3.42
CA GLU A 14 -23.63 -29.92 2.42
C GLU A 14 -23.44 -31.44 2.55
N GLN A 15 -22.26 -31.91 2.98
CA GLN A 15 -21.95 -33.34 3.04
C GLN A 15 -22.22 -33.93 4.43
N THR A 16 -23.34 -34.66 4.54
CA THR A 16 -23.68 -35.45 5.74
C THR A 16 -22.62 -36.49 6.10
N ASP A 17 -21.86 -36.99 5.13
CA ASP A 17 -20.79 -37.96 5.35
C ASP A 17 -19.43 -37.34 5.72
N GLY A 18 -19.34 -36.01 5.80
CA GLY A 18 -18.12 -35.25 6.10
C GLY A 18 -17.13 -35.22 4.93
N VAL A 19 -16.04 -34.47 5.08
CA VAL A 19 -15.02 -34.24 4.03
C VAL A 19 -13.80 -35.12 4.25
N ALA A 20 -13.30 -35.80 3.21
CA ALA A 20 -12.14 -36.68 3.33
C ALA A 20 -10.84 -35.89 3.58
N GLU A 21 -9.97 -36.41 4.45
CA GLU A 21 -8.66 -35.79 4.74
C GLU A 21 -7.83 -35.57 3.47
N SER A 22 -7.85 -36.54 2.55
CA SER A 22 -7.14 -36.46 1.26
C SER A 22 -7.66 -35.37 0.31
N SER A 23 -8.85 -34.82 0.57
CA SER A 23 -9.45 -33.76 -0.23
C SER A 23 -9.20 -32.35 0.33
N LEU A 24 -8.58 -32.25 1.51
CA LEU A 24 -8.20 -30.98 2.11
C LEU A 24 -7.00 -30.38 1.39
N ARG A 25 -7.07 -29.09 1.10
CA ARG A 25 -5.96 -28.35 0.50
C ARG A 25 -5.00 -27.92 1.61
N LYS A 26 -3.69 -27.80 1.30
CA LYS A 26 -2.70 -27.30 2.26
C LYS A 26 -3.09 -25.94 2.86
N GLY A 27 -3.78 -25.11 2.09
CA GLY A 27 -4.31 -23.83 2.55
C GLY A 27 -5.28 -23.97 3.72
N THR A 28 -6.16 -24.98 3.75
CA THR A 28 -7.26 -25.04 4.72
C THR A 28 -6.86 -25.50 6.13
N GLN A 29 -5.58 -25.82 6.37
CA GLN A 29 -5.15 -26.43 7.63
C GLN A 29 -5.39 -25.54 8.86
N VAL A 30 -5.20 -24.22 8.73
CA VAL A 30 -5.41 -23.26 9.82
C VAL A 30 -6.88 -23.20 10.22
N LEU A 31 -7.79 -23.14 9.24
CA LEU A 31 -9.23 -23.18 9.48
C LEU A 31 -9.65 -24.50 10.14
N VAL A 32 -9.16 -25.64 9.64
CA VAL A 32 -9.47 -26.97 10.22
C VAL A 32 -9.06 -27.06 11.69
N ASN A 33 -7.88 -26.53 12.04
CA ASN A 33 -7.42 -26.52 13.42
C ASN A 33 -8.32 -25.67 14.32
N ARG A 34 -8.80 -24.51 13.83
CA ARG A 34 -9.71 -23.62 14.56
C ARG A 34 -11.09 -24.26 14.78
N LEU A 35 -11.67 -24.83 13.72
CA LEU A 35 -12.93 -25.59 13.78
C LEU A 35 -12.85 -26.75 14.77
N HIS A 36 -11.71 -27.45 14.80
CA HIS A 36 -11.50 -28.55 15.74
C HIS A 36 -11.32 -28.04 17.18
N ALA A 37 -10.61 -26.92 17.37
CA ALA A 37 -10.38 -26.34 18.69
C ALA A 37 -11.65 -25.81 19.36
N CYS A 38 -12.60 -25.28 18.58
CA CYS A 38 -13.91 -24.85 19.10
C CYS A 38 -14.96 -25.98 19.17
N GLY A 39 -14.59 -27.22 18.82
CA GLY A 39 -15.49 -28.37 18.85
C GLY A 39 -16.55 -28.39 17.74
N ALA A 40 -16.43 -27.51 16.74
CA ALA A 40 -17.33 -27.47 15.58
C ALA A 40 -17.18 -28.73 14.72
N VAL A 41 -15.98 -29.29 14.62
CA VAL A 41 -15.71 -30.50 13.83
C VAL A 41 -14.88 -31.54 14.58
N GLN A 42 -15.02 -32.80 14.18
CA GLN A 42 -14.22 -33.93 14.66
C GLN A 42 -13.75 -34.82 13.51
N TRP A 43 -12.65 -35.54 13.76
CA TRP A 43 -12.14 -36.55 12.85
C TRP A 43 -12.77 -37.91 13.13
N GLU A 44 -13.44 -38.48 12.13
CA GLU A 44 -14.01 -39.83 12.18
C GLU A 44 -13.33 -40.75 11.17
N ARG A 45 -13.35 -42.06 11.44
CA ARG A 45 -12.86 -43.07 10.48
C ARG A 45 -13.86 -43.18 9.32
N GLY A 46 -13.34 -43.29 8.09
CA GLY A 46 -14.19 -43.52 6.91
C GLY A 46 -14.96 -44.84 6.98
N LYS A 47 -16.14 -44.91 6.35
CA LYS A 47 -17.04 -46.09 6.33
C LYS A 47 -16.35 -47.41 5.88
N SER A 48 -15.27 -47.33 5.10
CA SER A 48 -14.49 -48.49 4.62
C SER A 48 -13.24 -48.81 5.47
N GLY A 49 -13.05 -48.14 6.61
CA GLY A 49 -11.89 -48.33 7.50
C GLY A 49 -10.58 -47.72 6.97
N ARG A 50 -10.55 -47.18 5.75
CA ARG A 50 -9.40 -46.48 5.18
C ARG A 50 -9.63 -44.97 5.16
N GLY A 51 -8.74 -44.23 5.85
CA GLY A 51 -8.71 -42.77 5.89
C GLY A 51 -9.61 -42.14 6.97
N ARG A 52 -9.39 -40.84 7.21
CA ARG A 52 -10.18 -40.02 8.14
C ARG A 52 -11.05 -39.03 7.38
N ARG A 53 -12.20 -38.71 7.95
CA ARG A 53 -13.13 -37.69 7.45
C ARG A 53 -13.39 -36.66 8.54
N LEU A 54 -13.39 -35.39 8.16
CA LEU A 54 -13.75 -34.27 9.02
C LEU A 54 -15.27 -34.11 8.96
N ARG A 55 -15.94 -34.14 10.12
CA ARG A 55 -17.40 -34.01 10.23
C ARG A 55 -17.78 -32.94 11.22
N ILE A 56 -18.91 -32.27 10.97
CA ILE A 56 -19.49 -31.35 11.93
C ILE A 56 -19.97 -32.15 13.14
N SER A 57 -19.36 -31.90 14.29
CA SER A 57 -19.72 -32.51 15.58
C SER A 57 -20.71 -31.66 16.36
N SER A 58 -20.68 -30.34 16.16
CA SER A 58 -21.59 -29.39 16.79
C SER A 58 -22.03 -28.35 15.77
N VAL A 59 -23.29 -28.44 15.35
CA VAL A 59 -23.89 -27.46 14.42
C VAL A 59 -23.87 -26.06 15.04
N ALA A 60 -24.19 -25.93 16.33
CA ALA A 60 -24.18 -24.64 17.01
C ALA A 60 -22.78 -23.99 17.07
N ALA A 61 -21.73 -24.76 17.33
CA ALA A 61 -20.35 -24.23 17.34
C ALA A 61 -19.83 -23.94 15.93
N PHE A 62 -20.25 -24.74 14.95
CA PHE A 62 -19.97 -24.50 13.54
C PHE A 62 -20.63 -23.22 13.04
N ASP A 63 -21.93 -23.05 13.30
CA ASP A 63 -22.70 -21.88 12.89
C ASP A 63 -22.23 -20.62 13.61
N ALA A 64 -21.85 -20.69 14.90
CA ALA A 64 -21.29 -19.56 15.63
C ALA A 64 -19.96 -19.08 15.02
N LEU A 65 -19.06 -20.01 14.66
CA LEU A 65 -17.80 -19.66 14.02
C LEU A 65 -18.01 -19.13 12.59
N VAL A 66 -18.92 -19.74 11.84
CA VAL A 66 -19.31 -19.25 10.51
C VAL A 66 -19.91 -17.86 10.60
N HIS A 67 -20.78 -17.58 11.56
CA HIS A 67 -21.40 -16.26 11.74
C HIS A 67 -20.39 -15.19 12.16
N ASP A 68 -19.42 -15.54 13.02
CA ASP A 68 -18.34 -14.64 13.45
C ASP A 68 -17.41 -14.26 12.27
N GLU A 69 -17.15 -15.19 11.35
CA GLU A 69 -16.26 -14.97 10.21
C GLU A 69 -16.97 -14.56 8.90
N LEU A 70 -18.26 -14.86 8.79
CA LEU A 70 -19.15 -14.58 7.66
C LEU A 70 -20.54 -14.22 8.20
N PRO A 71 -20.79 -12.96 8.59
CA PRO A 71 -22.06 -12.53 9.17
C PRO A 71 -23.30 -12.83 8.29
N GLN A 72 -23.13 -12.84 6.96
CA GLN A 72 -24.17 -13.17 5.97
C GLN A 72 -24.36 -14.68 5.73
N GLY A 73 -23.57 -15.53 6.40
CA GLY A 73 -23.58 -16.99 6.23
C GLY A 73 -22.86 -17.47 4.96
N LEU A 74 -22.94 -18.78 4.69
CA LEU A 74 -22.19 -19.44 3.60
C LEU A 74 -22.86 -19.30 2.21
N ASN A 75 -24.07 -18.76 2.15
CA ASN A 75 -24.95 -18.75 0.96
C ASN A 75 -24.95 -17.40 0.21
N PHE A 76 -23.81 -16.69 0.15
CA PHE A 76 -23.67 -15.52 -0.70
C PHE A 76 -23.19 -15.91 -2.11
N SER A 77 -23.70 -15.21 -3.13
CA SER A 77 -23.15 -15.29 -4.49
C SER A 77 -21.82 -14.54 -4.54
N GLU A 78 -20.77 -15.17 -5.06
CA GLU A 78 -19.48 -14.49 -5.29
C GLU A 78 -19.63 -13.35 -6.32
N ASP A 79 -20.66 -13.41 -7.17
CA ASP A 79 -20.97 -12.40 -8.19
C ASP A 79 -21.55 -11.08 -7.62
N LEU A 80 -21.90 -11.04 -6.33
CA LEU A 80 -22.45 -9.84 -5.67
C LEU A 80 -21.39 -8.93 -5.03
N VAL A 81 -20.11 -9.33 -5.04
CA VAL A 81 -19.04 -8.54 -4.41
C VAL A 81 -18.41 -7.59 -5.44
N GLN A 82 -19.10 -6.48 -5.72
CA GLN A 82 -18.61 -5.45 -6.64
C GLN A 82 -18.05 -4.20 -5.94
N ASP A 83 -18.26 -4.02 -4.63
CA ASP A 83 -17.73 -2.85 -3.91
C ASP A 83 -17.36 -3.05 -2.43
N HIS A 84 -16.63 -2.07 -1.89
CA HIS A 84 -16.12 -2.03 -0.51
C HIS A 84 -17.23 -2.00 0.55
N ALA A 85 -18.40 -1.43 0.21
CA ALA A 85 -19.56 -1.41 1.10
C ALA A 85 -20.17 -2.82 1.23
N SER A 86 -20.29 -3.54 0.11
CA SER A 86 -20.76 -4.91 0.04
C SER A 86 -19.83 -5.88 0.79
N ALA A 87 -18.52 -5.63 0.78
CA ALA A 87 -17.53 -6.47 1.46
C ALA A 87 -17.54 -6.30 3.01
N VAL A 88 -17.76 -5.08 3.50
CA VAL A 88 -17.96 -4.81 4.94
C VAL A 88 -19.24 -5.47 5.42
N GLU A 89 -20.29 -5.43 4.61
CA GLU A 89 -21.57 -6.10 4.89
C GLU A 89 -21.46 -7.64 4.84
N LEU A 90 -20.55 -8.20 4.03
CA LEU A 90 -20.38 -9.65 3.89
C LEU A 90 -19.45 -10.33 4.91
N ARG A 91 -18.38 -9.67 5.35
CA ARG A 91 -17.26 -10.33 6.05
C ARG A 91 -16.89 -9.74 7.41
N GLY A 92 -17.51 -8.64 7.83
CA GLY A 92 -17.14 -7.96 9.09
C GLY A 92 -15.69 -7.44 9.14
N ASP A 93 -14.92 -7.63 8.07
CA ASP A 93 -13.50 -7.30 7.97
C ASP A 93 -13.23 -6.64 6.61
N ALA A 94 -13.05 -5.32 6.64
CA ALA A 94 -12.71 -4.49 5.48
C ALA A 94 -11.36 -4.87 4.84
N LYS A 95 -10.54 -5.72 5.48
CA LYS A 95 -9.20 -6.09 5.00
C LYS A 95 -9.17 -7.29 4.06
N ALA A 96 -10.31 -7.96 3.85
CA ALA A 96 -10.39 -9.14 2.97
C ALA A 96 -10.69 -8.82 1.49
N PHE A 97 -10.90 -7.54 1.15
CA PHE A 97 -11.06 -7.07 -0.23
C PHE A 97 -9.88 -6.15 -0.59
N ALA A 98 -9.01 -6.62 -1.49
CA ALA A 98 -7.74 -5.97 -1.82
C ALA A 98 -7.87 -4.84 -2.87
N GLY A 99 -8.96 -4.06 -2.84
CA GLY A 99 -9.13 -2.95 -3.77
C GLY A 99 -10.30 -2.05 -3.40
N SER A 100 -10.01 -0.85 -2.93
CA SER A 100 -11.01 0.23 -2.97
C SER A 100 -11.42 0.49 -4.43
N ILE A 101 -12.68 0.85 -4.68
CA ILE A 101 -13.13 1.26 -6.03
C ILE A 101 -12.32 2.46 -6.51
N ALA A 102 -11.93 3.34 -5.59
CA ALA A 102 -11.19 4.57 -5.84
C ALA A 102 -10.15 4.84 -4.74
N GLU A 103 -9.05 5.49 -5.08
CA GLU A 103 -8.07 6.03 -4.14
C GLU A 103 -8.09 7.56 -4.26
N ALA A 104 -8.16 8.26 -3.12
CA ALA A 104 -8.04 9.71 -3.11
C ALA A 104 -6.55 10.11 -3.12
N VAL A 105 -6.18 10.98 -4.04
CA VAL A 105 -4.82 11.54 -4.14
C VAL A 105 -4.88 13.02 -3.82
N LEU A 106 -4.08 13.45 -2.84
CA LEU A 106 -3.93 14.86 -2.51
C LEU A 106 -2.85 15.50 -3.38
N LEU A 107 -3.21 16.63 -3.97
CA LEU A 107 -2.43 17.39 -4.92
C LEU A 107 -2.28 18.82 -4.41
N ARG A 108 -1.07 19.37 -4.42
CA ARG A 108 -0.82 20.76 -4.01
C ARG A 108 0.14 21.44 -4.95
N THR A 109 -0.09 22.72 -5.20
CA THR A 109 0.85 23.57 -5.93
C THR A 109 0.88 24.98 -5.34
N ILE A 110 2.04 25.63 -5.42
CA ILE A 110 2.18 27.07 -5.16
C ILE A 110 2.32 27.87 -6.46
N LYS A 111 2.39 27.19 -7.61
CA LYS A 111 2.54 27.83 -8.92
C LYS A 111 1.17 28.19 -9.50
N PRO A 112 1.02 29.38 -10.10
CA PRO A 112 -0.24 29.76 -10.72
C PRO A 112 -0.49 28.94 -12.00
N GLY A 113 -1.78 28.70 -12.31
CA GLY A 113 -2.20 28.11 -13.58
C GLY A 113 -1.96 26.61 -13.73
N ILE A 114 -1.63 25.91 -12.64
CA ILE A 114 -1.47 24.46 -12.65
C ILE A 114 -2.85 23.80 -12.67
N VAL A 115 -3.08 23.02 -13.73
CA VAL A 115 -4.33 22.31 -13.99
C VAL A 115 -4.01 20.85 -14.24
N ILE A 116 -4.86 19.95 -13.74
CA ILE A 116 -4.89 18.54 -14.16
C ILE A 116 -6.15 18.28 -14.97
N GLN A 117 -6.06 17.49 -16.03
CA GLN A 117 -7.15 17.29 -16.99
C GLN A 117 -7.40 15.81 -17.22
N ARG A 118 -8.59 15.45 -17.70
CA ARG A 118 -8.87 14.08 -18.17
C ARG A 118 -8.57 13.97 -19.65
N THR A 119 -7.89 12.90 -20.07
CA THR A 119 -7.65 12.67 -21.51
C THR A 119 -8.92 12.31 -22.28
N THR A 120 -9.92 11.73 -21.62
CA THR A 120 -11.16 11.26 -22.27
C THR A 120 -12.30 12.27 -22.24
N SER A 121 -12.14 13.42 -21.56
CA SER A 121 -13.19 14.44 -21.44
C SER A 121 -12.62 15.85 -21.31
N VAL A 122 -13.47 16.88 -21.43
CA VAL A 122 -13.05 18.29 -21.26
C VAL A 122 -12.92 18.66 -19.77
N THR A 123 -13.09 17.69 -18.86
CA THR A 123 -13.01 17.93 -17.42
C THR A 123 -11.58 18.27 -17.01
N SER A 124 -11.45 19.41 -16.34
CA SER A 124 -10.19 19.89 -15.78
C SER A 124 -10.41 20.38 -14.35
N VAL A 125 -9.36 20.31 -13.53
CA VAL A 125 -9.35 20.78 -12.15
C VAL A 125 -8.17 21.74 -11.99
N SER A 126 -8.48 22.99 -11.64
CA SER A 126 -7.47 24.01 -11.31
C SER A 126 -6.86 23.69 -9.95
N ILE A 127 -5.67 23.09 -9.94
CA ILE A 127 -4.97 22.73 -8.71
C ILE A 127 -4.46 23.97 -8.01
N SER A 128 -4.06 25.01 -8.75
CA SER A 128 -3.63 26.28 -8.16
C SER A 128 -4.76 26.97 -7.39
N GLU A 129 -5.96 27.06 -7.95
CA GLU A 129 -7.11 27.68 -7.26
C GLU A 129 -7.50 26.89 -6.01
N LEU A 130 -7.60 25.57 -6.12
CA LEU A 130 -7.95 24.72 -4.98
C LEU A 130 -6.86 24.73 -3.89
N SER A 131 -5.58 24.77 -4.28
CA SER A 131 -4.49 24.91 -3.31
C SER A 131 -4.54 26.26 -2.58
N GLU A 132 -4.91 27.34 -3.27
CA GLU A 132 -5.04 28.67 -2.68
C GLU A 132 -6.22 28.75 -1.70
N ILE A 133 -7.40 28.24 -2.07
CA ILE A 133 -8.61 28.39 -1.25
C ILE A 133 -8.80 27.30 -0.19
N ALA A 134 -8.28 26.09 -0.42
CA ALA A 134 -8.49 24.92 0.44
C ALA A 134 -7.18 24.28 0.94
N GLY A 135 -6.02 24.83 0.56
CA GLY A 135 -4.70 24.29 0.92
C GLY A 135 -4.20 23.17 0.01
N CYS A 136 -5.11 22.37 -0.56
CA CYS A 136 -4.82 21.36 -1.57
C CYS A 136 -6.07 20.99 -2.39
N ALA A 137 -5.86 20.33 -3.52
CA ALA A 137 -6.91 19.62 -4.25
C ALA A 137 -6.89 18.13 -3.91
N ALA A 138 -8.03 17.46 -4.09
CA ALA A 138 -8.10 16.01 -4.07
C ALA A 138 -8.71 15.51 -5.38
N ILE A 139 -8.11 14.48 -5.96
CA ILE A 139 -8.70 13.75 -7.09
C ILE A 139 -8.92 12.29 -6.69
N SER A 140 -9.87 11.65 -7.35
CA SER A 140 -10.08 10.21 -7.26
C SER A 140 -9.35 9.53 -8.41
N ILE A 141 -8.56 8.50 -8.09
CA ILE A 141 -7.95 7.58 -9.05
C ILE A 141 -8.54 6.16 -8.93
N THR A 142 -8.73 5.55 -10.07
CA THR A 142 -9.24 4.21 -10.36
C THR A 142 -8.20 3.48 -11.21
N ASP A 143 -8.41 2.18 -11.49
CA ASP A 143 -7.43 1.42 -12.29
C ASP A 143 -7.37 1.84 -13.76
N ASP A 144 -8.39 2.55 -14.22
CA ASP A 144 -8.60 3.14 -15.54
C ASP A 144 -8.53 4.68 -15.52
N SER A 145 -7.95 5.27 -14.47
CA SER A 145 -7.87 6.72 -14.38
C SER A 145 -7.02 7.36 -15.46
N ASP A 146 -7.59 8.41 -16.03
CA ASP A 146 -7.12 9.08 -17.23
C ASP A 146 -6.72 10.54 -16.96
N TRP A 147 -6.49 10.87 -15.68
CA TRP A 147 -5.93 12.15 -15.27
C TRP A 147 -4.52 12.30 -15.86
N GLU A 148 -4.32 13.38 -16.60
CA GLU A 148 -3.11 13.77 -17.29
C GLU A 148 -2.50 15.01 -16.66
N PHE A 149 -1.18 14.99 -16.58
CA PHE A 149 -0.36 16.14 -16.20
C PHE A 149 0.92 16.16 -17.03
N SER A 150 1.50 17.36 -17.19
CA SER A 150 2.80 17.59 -17.81
C SER A 150 3.57 18.59 -16.98
N GLY A 151 4.86 18.33 -16.74
CA GLY A 151 5.70 19.12 -15.86
C GLY A 151 6.42 18.28 -14.81
N THR A 152 6.81 18.90 -13.69
CA THR A 152 7.56 18.25 -12.61
C THR A 152 6.62 17.92 -11.45
N ILE A 153 6.49 16.64 -11.17
CA ILE A 153 5.81 16.11 -9.99
C ILE A 153 6.82 15.87 -8.89
N THR A 154 6.47 16.19 -7.64
CA THR A 154 7.17 15.67 -6.46
C THR A 154 6.25 14.78 -5.66
N VAL A 155 6.63 13.52 -5.48
CA VAL A 155 5.94 12.59 -4.57
C VAL A 155 6.57 12.72 -3.20
N ILE A 156 5.76 13.07 -2.21
CA ILE A 156 6.17 13.46 -0.86
C ILE A 156 5.56 12.50 0.15
N GLU A 157 6.41 11.87 0.95
CA GLU A 157 5.98 10.84 1.89
C GLU A 157 5.33 11.42 3.15
N ASN A 158 5.94 12.47 3.71
CA ASN A 158 5.58 13.02 5.01
C ASN A 158 4.60 14.20 4.90
N ALA A 159 3.56 14.21 5.74
CA ALA A 159 2.52 15.23 5.71
C ALA A 159 3.05 16.65 5.98
N ASP A 160 3.91 16.83 6.99
CA ASP A 160 4.42 18.15 7.38
C ASP A 160 5.30 18.74 6.28
N THR A 161 6.07 17.89 5.61
CA THR A 161 6.88 18.30 4.45
C THR A 161 6.02 18.61 3.22
N PHE A 162 4.92 17.88 3.01
CA PHE A 162 3.99 18.15 1.91
C PHE A 162 3.33 19.53 2.03
N TRP A 163 2.99 19.96 3.24
CA TRP A 163 2.41 21.29 3.46
C TRP A 163 3.39 22.44 3.27
N ARG A 164 4.70 22.15 3.18
CA ARG A 164 5.77 23.17 3.19
C ARG A 164 6.87 22.89 2.18
N TYR A 165 6.58 22.05 1.17
CA TYR A 165 7.61 21.57 0.24
C TYR A 165 8.33 22.69 -0.50
N GLU A 166 7.64 23.81 -0.74
CA GLU A 166 8.14 24.97 -1.46
C GLU A 166 9.40 25.58 -0.82
N LEU A 167 9.61 25.33 0.46
CA LEU A 167 10.78 25.81 1.20
C LEU A 167 12.07 25.07 0.81
N VAL A 168 11.94 23.88 0.25
CA VAL A 168 13.07 23.02 -0.17
C VAL A 168 13.06 22.80 -1.68
N LEU A 169 11.87 22.66 -2.27
CA LEU A 169 11.62 22.32 -3.66
C LEU A 169 10.73 23.39 -4.35
N PRO A 170 11.17 24.65 -4.46
CA PRO A 170 10.39 25.69 -5.13
C PRO A 170 10.18 25.43 -6.63
N GLY A 171 10.99 24.53 -7.21
CA GLY A 171 10.89 24.10 -8.61
C GLY A 171 9.74 23.13 -8.91
N THR A 172 9.11 22.52 -7.91
CA THR A 172 8.00 21.56 -8.10
C THR A 172 6.79 22.24 -8.74
N ASP A 173 6.23 21.64 -9.79
CA ASP A 173 4.98 22.11 -10.40
C ASP A 173 3.76 21.55 -9.66
N LEU A 174 3.81 20.27 -9.29
CA LEU A 174 2.75 19.57 -8.60
C LEU A 174 3.31 18.65 -7.52
N ALA A 175 2.92 18.87 -6.26
CA ALA A 175 3.24 17.97 -5.16
C ALA A 175 2.10 16.94 -4.96
N ILE A 176 2.48 15.68 -4.72
CA ILE A 176 1.59 14.56 -4.43
C ILE A 176 1.96 14.01 -3.06
N TYR A 177 0.98 13.90 -2.16
CA TYR A 177 1.18 13.25 -0.86
C TYR A 177 0.97 11.73 -0.99
N SER A 178 1.97 10.92 -0.65
CA SER A 178 1.87 9.45 -0.70
C SER A 178 1.45 8.79 0.61
N ALA A 179 1.52 9.51 1.74
CA ALA A 179 1.17 9.00 3.07
C ALA A 179 1.91 7.71 3.46
N GLY A 180 3.23 7.68 3.25
CA GLY A 180 4.05 6.48 3.41
C GLY A 180 4.11 5.65 2.12
N ARG A 181 3.85 4.34 2.28
CA ARG A 181 4.01 3.33 1.22
C ARG A 181 3.00 3.55 0.08
N MET A 182 3.51 3.87 -1.12
CA MET A 182 2.67 4.11 -2.29
C MET A 182 1.86 2.87 -2.65
N SER A 183 0.57 3.09 -2.90
CA SER A 183 -0.33 2.04 -3.37
C SER A 183 0.07 1.56 -4.77
N SER A 184 -0.28 0.31 -5.10
CA SER A 184 -0.10 -0.19 -6.46
C SER A 184 -0.92 0.59 -7.50
N ARG A 185 -2.02 1.22 -7.09
CA ARG A 185 -2.87 2.02 -7.98
C ARG A 185 -2.24 3.39 -8.26
N LEU A 186 -1.72 4.07 -7.25
CA LEU A 186 -0.94 5.30 -7.42
C LEU A 186 0.26 5.07 -8.35
N LEU A 187 1.03 4.00 -8.13
CA LEU A 187 2.15 3.63 -9.00
C LEU A 187 1.72 3.37 -10.45
N ARG A 188 0.62 2.63 -10.67
CA ARG A 188 0.09 2.39 -12.01
C ARG A 188 -0.36 3.67 -12.69
N TRP A 189 -1.01 4.57 -11.97
CA TRP A 189 -1.43 5.86 -12.52
C TRP A 189 -0.23 6.73 -12.90
N LEU A 190 0.80 6.85 -12.05
CA LEU A 190 2.03 7.59 -12.38
C LEU A 190 2.82 6.98 -13.55
N ALA A 191 2.70 5.67 -13.77
CA ALA A 191 3.29 4.95 -14.90
C ALA A 191 2.41 4.97 -16.17
N SER A 192 1.17 5.45 -16.09
CA SER A 192 0.20 5.39 -17.18
C SER A 192 0.57 6.33 -18.34
N PRO A 193 0.06 6.10 -19.57
CA PRO A 193 0.29 6.98 -20.72
C PRO A 193 -0.03 8.47 -20.45
N PRO A 194 -1.14 8.84 -19.78
CA PRO A 194 -1.45 10.22 -19.37
C PRO A 194 -0.36 10.91 -18.53
N MET A 195 0.52 10.16 -17.86
CA MET A 195 1.54 10.72 -16.96
C MET A 195 2.96 10.67 -17.55
N GLN A 196 3.12 10.25 -18.82
CA GLN A 196 4.44 10.07 -19.43
C GLN A 196 5.18 11.39 -19.70
N SER A 197 4.45 12.50 -19.83
CA SER A 197 5.02 13.84 -20.01
C SER A 197 5.53 14.46 -18.70
N CYS A 198 5.47 13.73 -17.58
CA CYS A 198 5.95 14.20 -16.28
C CYS A 198 7.38 13.74 -15.97
N GLN A 199 8.18 14.62 -15.37
CA GLN A 199 9.33 14.24 -14.56
C GLN A 199 8.88 14.05 -13.11
N ILE A 200 9.38 13.03 -12.43
CA ILE A 200 8.96 12.66 -11.09
C ILE A 200 10.15 12.75 -10.14
N LEU A 201 10.02 13.55 -9.11
CA LEU A 201 10.98 13.64 -8.02
C LEU A 201 10.40 12.91 -6.80
N HIS A 202 11.09 11.89 -6.31
CA HIS A 202 10.75 11.27 -5.01
C HIS A 202 11.42 12.05 -3.89
N TRP A 203 10.64 12.44 -2.89
CA TRP A 203 11.13 13.04 -1.67
C TRP A 203 10.46 12.39 -0.46
N GLY A 204 11.10 11.33 0.03
CA GLY A 204 10.75 10.65 1.27
C GLY A 204 11.92 10.67 2.26
N ASP A 205 11.84 9.82 3.27
CA ASP A 205 12.90 9.68 4.26
C ASP A 205 14.20 9.13 3.64
N TYR A 206 15.33 9.58 4.17
CA TYR A 206 16.66 9.08 3.80
C TYR A 206 17.01 7.89 4.70
N ASP A 207 16.23 6.82 4.56
CA ASP A 207 16.41 5.56 5.28
C ASP A 207 16.12 4.37 4.34
N PRO A 208 16.28 3.10 4.79
CA PRO A 208 16.06 1.96 3.92
C PRO A 208 14.64 1.88 3.35
N VAL A 209 13.61 2.31 4.09
CA VAL A 209 12.21 2.24 3.65
C VAL A 209 11.91 3.31 2.61
N GLY A 210 12.33 4.54 2.85
CA GLY A 210 12.18 5.63 1.88
C GLY A 210 12.92 5.37 0.58
N ILE A 211 14.11 4.74 0.64
CA ILE A 211 14.85 4.31 -0.56
C ILE A 211 14.16 3.13 -1.26
N ASP A 212 13.53 2.19 -0.54
CA ASP A 212 12.71 1.12 -1.14
C ASP A 212 11.50 1.71 -1.88
N GLU A 213 10.85 2.73 -1.34
CA GLU A 213 9.74 3.42 -2.03
C GLU A 213 10.20 4.17 -3.28
N TYR A 214 11.34 4.85 -3.22
CA TYR A 214 11.97 5.43 -4.41
C TYR A 214 12.22 4.38 -5.50
N ILE A 215 12.80 3.23 -5.13
CA ILE A 215 13.06 2.14 -6.06
C ILE A 215 11.76 1.62 -6.67
N ARG A 216 10.69 1.45 -5.89
CA ARG A 216 9.38 1.01 -6.40
C ARG A 216 8.81 2.00 -7.42
N LEU A 217 8.97 3.30 -7.19
CA LEU A 217 8.54 4.33 -8.11
C LEU A 217 9.40 4.33 -9.39
N TYR A 218 10.71 4.20 -9.24
CA TYR A 218 11.64 4.06 -10.36
C TYR A 218 11.35 2.82 -11.21
N ASP A 219 11.06 1.67 -10.59
CA ASP A 219 10.70 0.43 -11.29
C ASP A 219 9.40 0.58 -12.11
N ALA A 220 8.46 1.40 -11.61
CA ALA A 220 7.19 1.66 -12.30
C ALA A 220 7.30 2.69 -13.43
N CYS A 221 8.07 3.77 -13.22
CA CYS A 221 8.07 4.93 -14.11
C CYS A 221 9.40 5.15 -14.87
N GLY A 222 10.42 4.35 -14.58
CA GLY A 222 11.72 4.35 -15.25
C GLY A 222 12.54 5.62 -15.01
N ALA A 223 13.31 6.00 -16.03
CA ALA A 223 14.28 7.11 -15.98
C ALA A 223 13.67 8.50 -15.77
N ARG A 224 12.33 8.62 -15.76
CA ARG A 224 11.63 9.86 -15.38
C ARG A 224 11.65 10.12 -13.88
N VAL A 225 12.09 9.15 -13.07
CA VAL A 225 12.12 9.26 -11.60
C VAL A 225 13.52 9.58 -11.08
N CYS A 226 13.62 10.67 -10.32
CA CYS A 226 14.83 11.05 -9.59
C CYS A 226 14.57 11.03 -8.09
N LEU A 227 15.59 10.71 -7.29
CA LEU A 227 15.56 10.92 -5.85
C LEU A 227 16.03 12.34 -5.53
N HIS A 228 15.29 13.08 -4.70
CA HIS A 228 15.81 14.34 -4.16
C HIS A 228 16.87 14.04 -3.10
N VAL A 229 18.12 14.39 -3.37
CA VAL A 229 19.24 14.27 -2.43
C VAL A 229 19.88 15.65 -2.27
N PRO A 230 19.86 16.26 -1.08
CA PRO A 230 20.53 17.54 -0.85
C PRO A 230 22.05 17.37 -0.93
N ASP A 231 22.75 18.43 -1.32
CA ASP A 231 24.21 18.39 -1.49
C ASP A 231 24.92 18.04 -0.19
N ASP A 232 24.42 18.51 0.95
CA ASP A 232 24.96 18.29 2.30
C ASP A 232 24.33 17.10 3.04
N ILE A 233 23.76 16.12 2.31
CA ILE A 233 23.11 14.95 2.92
C ILE A 233 24.02 14.18 3.90
N ASN A 234 25.31 14.14 3.61
CA ASN A 234 26.29 13.43 4.44
C ASN A 234 26.43 14.09 5.82
N GLU A 235 26.58 15.41 5.85
CA GLU A 235 26.63 16.20 7.07
C GLU A 235 25.32 16.11 7.86
N LEU A 236 24.19 16.11 7.15
CA LEU A 236 22.86 16.01 7.77
C LEU A 236 22.65 14.64 8.44
N ILE A 237 23.00 13.53 7.77
CA ILE A 237 22.93 12.19 8.35
C ILE A 237 23.85 12.08 9.57
N LEU A 238 25.07 12.61 9.49
CA LEU A 238 26.01 12.59 10.61
C LEU A 238 25.48 13.36 11.83
N LYS A 239 24.89 14.54 11.60
CA LYS A 239 24.44 15.44 12.67
C LYS A 239 23.08 15.06 13.26
N TYR A 240 22.10 14.73 12.42
CA TYR A 240 20.70 14.55 12.81
C TYR A 240 20.20 13.11 12.65
N GLY A 241 20.96 12.25 11.99
CA GLY A 241 20.51 10.91 11.66
C GLY A 241 20.34 10.02 12.89
N LYS A 242 19.38 9.10 12.81
CA LYS A 242 19.01 8.15 13.88
C LYS A 242 19.42 6.73 13.50
N ARG A 243 20.06 6.02 14.43
CA ARG A 243 20.44 4.60 14.25
C ARG A 243 19.23 3.68 14.15
N SER A 244 18.16 4.01 14.87
CA SER A 244 16.92 3.22 14.89
C SER A 244 16.29 3.07 13.50
N LEU A 245 16.42 4.08 12.63
CA LEU A 245 15.90 4.03 11.26
C LEU A 245 16.59 2.96 10.40
N ILE A 246 17.88 2.69 10.67
CA ILE A 246 18.61 1.60 10.01
C ILE A 246 18.34 0.26 10.70
N GLN A 247 18.49 0.22 12.02
CA GLN A 247 18.43 -1.03 12.81
C GLN A 247 17.07 -1.72 12.72
N SER A 248 15.98 -0.96 12.68
CA SER A 248 14.62 -1.51 12.54
C SER A 248 14.36 -2.07 11.14
N ASN A 249 15.16 -1.68 10.13
CA ASN A 249 14.89 -1.94 8.72
C ASN A 249 16.02 -2.72 8.01
N LEU A 250 16.82 -3.51 8.75
CA LEU A 250 17.96 -4.26 8.18
C LEU A 250 17.59 -5.19 7.02
N ASN A 251 16.39 -5.79 7.04
CA ASN A 251 15.93 -6.64 5.95
C ASN A 251 15.65 -5.84 4.67
N VAL A 252 15.18 -4.60 4.81
CA VAL A 252 14.98 -3.67 3.70
C VAL A 252 16.33 -3.18 3.19
N LEU A 253 17.25 -2.83 4.09
CA LEU A 253 18.61 -2.43 3.73
C LEU A 253 19.31 -3.48 2.85
N LYS A 254 19.27 -4.75 3.27
CA LYS A 254 19.81 -5.87 2.46
C LYS A 254 19.21 -5.97 1.07
N ARG A 255 17.93 -5.64 0.91
CA ARG A 255 17.25 -5.67 -0.39
C ARG A 255 17.73 -4.52 -1.28
N ILE A 256 17.79 -3.30 -0.76
CA ILE A 256 18.17 -2.12 -1.55
C ILE A 256 19.67 -2.11 -1.91
N CYS A 257 20.54 -2.74 -1.12
CA CYS A 257 21.96 -2.92 -1.47
C CYS A 257 22.20 -3.76 -2.74
N ASN A 258 21.17 -4.42 -3.27
CA ASN A 258 21.27 -5.14 -4.55
C ASN A 258 20.74 -4.32 -5.74
N ARG A 259 20.41 -3.04 -5.53
CA ARG A 259 19.74 -2.17 -6.52
C ARG A 259 20.62 -0.98 -6.94
N HIS A 260 21.94 -1.18 -7.02
CA HIS A 260 22.91 -0.11 -7.32
C HIS A 260 22.79 0.46 -8.75
N GLU A 261 22.09 -0.23 -9.65
CA GLU A 261 21.76 0.25 -10.98
C GLU A 261 20.76 1.41 -10.97
N VAL A 262 20.00 1.57 -9.88
CA VAL A 262 19.07 2.69 -9.71
C VAL A 262 19.84 3.93 -9.24
N PRO A 263 19.68 5.09 -9.89
CA PRO A 263 20.42 6.31 -9.54
C PRO A 263 20.33 6.66 -8.06
N ASN A 264 21.42 7.18 -7.48
CA ASN A 264 21.55 7.54 -6.06
C ASN A 264 21.40 6.40 -5.03
N VAL A 265 20.95 5.19 -5.38
CA VAL A 265 20.82 4.09 -4.40
C VAL A 265 22.18 3.71 -3.82
N LEU A 266 23.21 3.53 -4.66
CA LEU A 266 24.58 3.25 -4.20
C LEU A 266 25.10 4.33 -3.24
N ARG A 267 24.93 5.61 -3.61
CA ARG A 267 25.34 6.74 -2.77
C ARG A 267 24.67 6.69 -1.39
N MET A 268 23.38 6.38 -1.34
CA MET A 268 22.63 6.33 -0.09
C MET A 268 23.00 5.11 0.76
N THR A 269 23.18 3.93 0.16
CA THR A 269 23.59 2.73 0.90
C THR A 269 25.00 2.86 1.46
N GLU A 270 25.93 3.50 0.76
CA GLU A 270 27.26 3.84 1.27
C GLU A 270 27.20 4.79 2.48
N LEU A 271 26.32 5.80 2.46
CA LEU A 271 26.11 6.68 3.61
C LEU A 271 25.51 5.95 4.81
N PHE A 272 24.58 5.02 4.58
CA PHE A 272 24.01 4.19 5.65
C PHE A 272 25.05 3.25 6.26
N ASP A 273 25.93 2.69 5.44
CA ASP A 273 27.03 1.85 5.92
C ASP A 273 28.07 2.67 6.70
N LEU A 274 28.43 3.85 6.21
CA LEU A 274 29.40 4.72 6.86
C LEU A 274 28.92 5.24 8.23
N HIS A 275 27.68 5.69 8.33
CA HIS A 275 27.17 6.37 9.53
C HIS A 275 26.29 5.49 10.42
N HIS A 276 25.80 4.37 9.90
CA HIS A 276 24.81 3.51 10.54
C HIS A 276 23.55 4.28 11.00
N ARG A 277 23.17 5.33 10.27
CA ARG A 277 22.08 6.25 10.58
C ARG A 277 21.26 6.55 9.32
N GLY A 278 19.94 6.64 9.48
CA GLY A 278 19.02 7.22 8.49
C GLY A 278 18.61 8.62 8.92
N LEU A 279 18.00 9.39 8.02
CA LEU A 279 17.60 10.78 8.27
C LEU A 279 16.14 11.01 7.85
N GLU A 280 15.37 11.63 8.75
CA GLU A 280 13.98 12.02 8.52
C GLU A 280 13.90 13.23 7.57
N GLN A 281 12.89 13.24 6.71
CA GLN A 281 12.65 14.25 5.69
C GLN A 281 12.47 15.66 6.26
N GLU A 282 11.83 15.80 7.44
CA GLU A 282 11.47 17.06 8.09
C GLU A 282 12.70 17.92 8.46
N ILE A 283 13.87 17.31 8.60
CA ILE A 283 15.12 18.04 8.90
C ILE A 283 15.41 19.10 7.83
N LEU A 284 15.05 18.84 6.57
CA LEU A 284 15.24 19.78 5.47
C LEU A 284 14.31 21.00 5.56
N ILE A 285 13.11 20.83 6.13
CA ILE A 285 12.22 21.94 6.45
C ILE A 285 12.77 22.72 7.65
N GLY A 286 13.17 22.02 8.72
CA GLY A 286 13.69 22.65 9.93
C GLY A 286 14.91 23.55 9.68
N LYS A 287 15.80 23.15 8.77
CA LYS A 287 16.98 23.93 8.39
C LYS A 287 16.64 25.30 7.79
N GLN A 288 15.47 25.46 7.18
CA GLN A 288 15.01 26.74 6.63
C GLN A 288 14.60 27.74 7.73
N PHE A 289 14.48 27.29 8.99
CA PHE A 289 14.16 28.11 10.15
C PHE A 289 15.23 27.96 11.23
N PRO A 290 16.41 28.58 11.07
CA PRO A 290 17.53 28.45 12.01
C PRO A 290 17.26 28.99 13.45
N ASN A 291 16.04 29.45 13.74
CA ASN A 291 15.69 30.12 15.01
C ASN A 291 14.51 29.45 15.72
N PHE A 292 14.60 28.15 16.04
CA PHE A 292 13.89 27.55 17.18
C PHE A 292 14.66 26.31 17.66
N GLY A 293 15.67 26.52 18.52
CA GLY A 293 16.39 25.46 19.24
C GLY A 293 17.90 25.46 19.03
#